data_AF-A0A645I5I5-F1
#
_entry.id   AF-A0A645I5I5-F1
#
_cell.length_a   1.000
_cell.length_b   1.000
_cell.length_c   1.000
_cell.angle_alpha   90.00
_cell.angle_beta   90.00
_cell.angle_gamma   90.00
#
_symmetry.space_group_name_H-M   'P 1'
#
loop_
_entity.id
_entity.type
_entity.pdbx_description
1 polymer ?
#
loop_
_entity_poly.entity_id
_entity_poly.type
_entity_poly.pdbx_seq_one_letter_code
_entity_poly.pdbx_strand_id
1 'polypeptide(L)'
;MWIDYNQNGVFEDNEKTTLSATATATGNVVIPEDAVLGNTRMRVKTVYGTTNLTPCGTFTYGQVEDYTVKITSSTMAVSTVNKDALTVYPNPFKDILRISDVKNVKSISISDVSGRQVKTLAPAAELNLSSLNSGLYMVTLHMNDGSVKTVKAIKK
;
A
#
# COMPACT_ATOMS: atom_id res chain seq x y z
N MET A 1 -2.85 -25.10 -13.31
CA MET A 1 -2.40 -23.75 -13.69
C MET A 1 -1.06 -23.50 -13.04
N TRP A 2 -0.17 -22.74 -13.68
CA TRP A 2 1.10 -22.32 -13.11
C TRP A 2 1.31 -20.82 -13.35
N ILE A 3 2.04 -20.17 -12.45
CA ILE A 3 2.56 -18.81 -12.62
C ILE A 3 4.04 -18.86 -12.23
N ASP A 4 4.92 -18.45 -13.13
CA ASP A 4 6.37 -18.41 -12.91
C ASP A 4 6.71 -17.25 -11.96
N TYR A 5 6.63 -17.50 -10.65
CA TYR A 5 6.72 -16.44 -9.64
C TYR A 5 8.15 -15.93 -9.49
N ASN A 6 9.14 -16.79 -9.73
CA ASN A 6 10.56 -16.46 -9.63
C ASN A 6 11.17 -15.95 -10.95
N GLN A 7 10.38 -15.91 -12.03
CA GLN A 7 10.78 -15.48 -13.38
C GLN A 7 11.99 -16.25 -13.93
N ASN A 8 12.10 -17.54 -13.61
CA ASN A 8 13.21 -18.39 -14.05
C ASN A 8 12.94 -19.06 -15.43
N GLY A 9 11.73 -18.91 -15.98
CA GLY A 9 11.32 -19.46 -17.28
C GLY A 9 10.89 -20.93 -17.23
N VAL A 10 10.81 -21.54 -16.06
CA VAL A 10 10.48 -22.95 -15.82
C VAL A 10 9.34 -23.03 -14.81
N PHE A 11 8.29 -23.77 -15.15
CA PHE A 11 7.20 -24.01 -14.20
C PHE A 11 7.55 -25.13 -13.22
N GLU A 12 7.51 -24.81 -11.94
CA GLU A 12 7.84 -25.72 -10.84
C GLU A 12 6.59 -26.18 -10.07
N ASP A 13 6.73 -27.17 -9.19
CA ASP A 13 5.59 -27.75 -8.45
C ASP A 13 5.02 -26.79 -7.40
N ASN A 14 5.85 -25.94 -6.78
CA ASN A 14 5.44 -24.88 -5.84
C ASN A 14 4.67 -23.74 -6.54
N GLU A 15 4.72 -23.68 -7.87
CA GLU A 15 4.02 -22.67 -8.68
C GLU A 15 2.66 -23.16 -9.20
N LYS A 16 2.33 -24.42 -8.91
CA LYS A 16 1.13 -25.08 -9.41
C LYS A 16 -0.10 -24.79 -8.55
N THR A 17 -1.11 -24.20 -9.18
CA THR A 17 -2.48 -24.15 -8.65
C THR A 17 -3.35 -25.17 -9.38
N THR A 18 -3.86 -26.16 -8.65
CA THR A 18 -4.76 -27.18 -9.21
C THR A 18 -6.21 -26.71 -9.12
N LEU A 19 -6.85 -26.53 -10.27
CA LEU A 19 -8.26 -26.19 -10.40
C LEU A 19 -8.92 -27.32 -11.21
N SER A 20 -10.05 -27.84 -10.72
CA SER A 20 -10.80 -28.91 -11.38
C SER A 20 -12.26 -28.54 -11.44
N ALA A 21 -12.84 -28.58 -12.64
CA ALA A 21 -14.27 -28.40 -12.86
C ALA A 21 -14.71 -29.08 -14.16
N THR A 22 -15.99 -29.38 -14.27
CA THR A 22 -16.62 -29.99 -15.45
C THR A 22 -16.97 -28.99 -16.54
N ALA A 23 -17.10 -27.70 -16.21
CA ALA A 23 -17.36 -26.61 -17.16
C ALA A 23 -16.54 -25.36 -16.80
N THR A 24 -16.87 -24.70 -15.70
CA THR A 24 -16.18 -23.49 -15.22
C THR A 24 -15.45 -23.78 -13.92
N ALA A 25 -14.14 -23.54 -13.90
CA ALA A 25 -13.34 -23.61 -12.69
C ALA A 25 -13.13 -22.22 -12.10
N THR A 26 -13.53 -22.03 -10.85
CA THR A 26 -13.23 -20.82 -10.07
C THR A 26 -12.31 -21.21 -8.93
N GLY A 27 -11.27 -20.42 -8.68
CA GLY A 27 -10.39 -20.62 -7.54
C GLY A 27 -9.60 -19.38 -7.20
N ASN A 28 -9.07 -19.37 -5.99
CA ASN A 28 -8.22 -18.31 -5.50
C ASN A 28 -6.77 -18.60 -5.87
N VAL A 29 -6.04 -17.55 -6.25
CA VAL A 29 -4.60 -17.60 -6.50
C VAL A 29 -3.93 -16.73 -5.45
N VAL A 30 -2.99 -17.30 -4.72
CA VAL A 30 -2.18 -16.57 -3.73
C VAL A 30 -0.85 -16.24 -4.37
N ILE A 31 -0.51 -14.96 -4.39
CA ILE A 31 0.81 -14.48 -4.84
C ILE A 31 1.77 -14.62 -3.65
N PRO A 32 2.86 -15.38 -3.76
CA PRO A 32 3.81 -15.54 -2.67
C PRO A 32 4.61 -14.24 -2.45
N GLU A 33 5.08 -14.02 -1.22
CA GLU A 33 5.75 -12.77 -0.81
C GLU A 33 7.09 -12.55 -1.54
N ASP A 34 7.74 -13.63 -1.96
CA ASP A 34 9.00 -13.66 -2.71
C ASP A 34 8.80 -13.62 -4.24
N ALA A 35 7.57 -13.45 -4.73
CA ALA A 35 7.32 -13.31 -6.16
C ALA A 35 8.02 -12.08 -6.73
N VAL A 36 8.73 -12.28 -7.84
CA VAL A 36 9.44 -11.20 -8.53
C VAL A 36 8.43 -10.29 -9.22
N LEU A 37 8.53 -8.98 -8.95
CA LEU A 37 7.67 -7.98 -9.56
C LEU A 37 7.91 -7.87 -11.07
N GLY A 38 6.86 -7.55 -11.82
CA GLY A 38 6.94 -7.39 -13.28
C GLY A 38 6.08 -8.39 -14.04
N ASN A 39 6.34 -8.50 -15.33
CA ASN A 39 5.61 -9.40 -16.21
C ASN A 39 6.18 -10.82 -16.09
N THR A 40 5.32 -11.79 -15.84
CA THR A 40 5.67 -13.20 -15.85
C THR A 40 4.66 -14.03 -16.64
N ARG A 41 5.00 -15.29 -16.95
CA ARG A 41 4.14 -16.21 -17.67
C ARG A 41 3.21 -16.95 -16.70
N MET A 42 1.94 -16.99 -17.06
CA MET A 42 0.95 -17.90 -16.50
C MET A 42 0.61 -18.95 -17.55
N ARG A 43 0.49 -20.22 -17.13
CA ARG A 43 0.03 -21.33 -17.97
C ARG A 43 -1.23 -21.95 -17.42
N VAL A 44 -2.26 -22.03 -18.26
CA VAL A 44 -3.47 -22.81 -18.01
C VAL A 44 -3.40 -24.07 -18.87
N LYS A 45 -3.62 -25.24 -18.26
CA LYS A 45 -3.61 -26.53 -18.96
C LYS A 45 -4.77 -27.36 -18.48
N THR A 46 -5.43 -28.02 -19.42
CA THR A 46 -6.46 -29.02 -19.18
C THR A 46 -6.14 -30.25 -20.01
N VAL A 47 -6.33 -31.44 -19.45
CA VAL A 47 -6.15 -32.71 -20.16
C VAL A 47 -7.34 -33.59 -19.85
N TYR A 48 -7.94 -34.17 -20.88
CA TYR A 48 -9.08 -35.06 -20.72
C TYR A 48 -8.68 -36.32 -19.94
N GLY A 49 -9.45 -36.66 -18.90
CA GLY A 49 -9.27 -37.88 -18.13
C GLY A 49 -8.18 -37.85 -17.06
N THR A 50 -7.55 -36.70 -16.77
CA THR A 50 -6.59 -36.58 -15.65
C THR A 50 -6.55 -35.18 -15.04
N THR A 51 -6.37 -35.13 -13.72
CA THR A 51 -6.08 -33.91 -12.95
C THR A 51 -4.61 -33.81 -12.54
N ASN A 52 -3.84 -34.88 -12.73
CA ASN A 52 -2.41 -34.90 -12.44
C ASN A 52 -1.64 -34.37 -13.66
N LEU A 53 -1.50 -33.04 -13.70
CA LEU A 53 -0.88 -32.34 -14.82
C LEU A 53 0.56 -31.95 -14.50
N THR A 54 1.45 -32.14 -15.48
CA THR A 54 2.79 -31.56 -15.53
C THR A 54 2.82 -30.35 -16.48
N PRO A 55 3.71 -29.36 -16.26
CA PRO A 55 3.77 -28.16 -17.09
C PRO A 55 4.19 -28.44 -18.54
N CYS A 56 5.00 -29.48 -18.74
CA CYS A 56 5.46 -29.98 -20.04
C CYS A 56 5.01 -31.44 -20.23
N GLY A 57 4.78 -31.84 -21.48
CA GLY A 57 4.41 -33.22 -21.83
C GLY A 57 3.38 -33.29 -22.95
N THR A 58 3.17 -34.50 -23.47
CA THR A 58 2.24 -34.79 -24.57
C THR A 58 0.93 -35.35 -24.06
N PHE A 59 -0.17 -35.06 -24.76
CA PHE A 59 -1.50 -35.57 -24.46
C PHE A 59 -2.34 -35.65 -25.75
N THR A 60 -3.31 -36.55 -25.80
CA THR A 60 -4.17 -36.74 -26.98
C THR A 60 -5.28 -35.70 -27.06
N TYR A 61 -5.93 -35.41 -25.93
CA TYR A 61 -7.06 -34.48 -25.84
C TYR A 61 -6.85 -33.53 -24.66
N GLY A 62 -6.79 -32.23 -24.93
CA GLY A 62 -6.51 -31.20 -23.93
C GLY A 62 -6.18 -29.86 -24.58
N GLN A 63 -5.92 -28.85 -23.76
CA GLN A 63 -5.53 -27.52 -24.20
C GLN A 63 -4.44 -26.95 -23.27
N VAL A 64 -3.59 -26.10 -23.85
CA VAL A 64 -2.56 -25.34 -23.14
C VAL A 64 -2.63 -23.90 -23.62
N GLU A 65 -2.73 -22.97 -22.69
CA GLU A 65 -2.78 -21.53 -22.96
C GLU A 65 -1.76 -20.81 -22.08
N ASP A 66 -0.95 -19.96 -22.70
CA ASP A 66 0.04 -19.14 -22.01
C ASP A 66 -0.40 -17.66 -22.06
N TYR A 67 -0.39 -17.03 -20.90
CA TYR A 67 -0.75 -15.63 -20.71
C TYR A 67 0.40 -14.86 -20.06
N THR A 68 0.48 -13.56 -20.32
CA THR A 68 1.36 -12.67 -19.56
C THR A 68 0.57 -12.03 -18.44
N VAL A 69 1.02 -12.20 -17.20
CA VAL A 69 0.46 -11.56 -16.01
C VAL A 69 1.47 -10.60 -15.41
N LYS A 70 1.01 -9.47 -14.88
CA LYS A 70 1.88 -8.47 -14.24
C LYS A 70 1.73 -8.54 -12.72
N ILE A 71 2.77 -8.98 -12.04
CA ILE A 71 2.88 -8.95 -10.59
C ILE A 71 3.31 -7.54 -10.18
N THR A 72 2.54 -6.92 -9.28
CA THR A 72 2.82 -5.58 -8.78
C THR A 72 2.88 -5.61 -7.26
N SER A 73 3.69 -4.72 -6.68
CA SER A 73 3.73 -4.57 -5.24
C SER A 73 2.37 -4.06 -4.77
N SER A 74 1.70 -4.85 -3.92
CA SER A 74 0.61 -4.36 -3.09
C SER A 74 1.23 -3.47 -2.00
N THR A 75 1.39 -2.17 -2.26
CA THR A 75 1.64 -1.21 -1.19
C THR A 75 0.32 -1.00 -0.45
N MET A 76 -0.01 -1.91 0.47
CA MET A 76 -0.85 -1.57 1.61
C MET A 76 -0.07 -0.51 2.39
N ALA A 77 -0.33 0.77 2.10
CA ALA A 77 0.29 1.88 2.80
C ALA A 77 -0.20 1.89 4.26
N VAL A 78 0.47 1.13 5.12
CA VAL A 78 0.46 1.44 6.54
C VAL A 78 1.46 2.56 6.68
N SER A 79 1.00 3.77 7.02
CA SER A 79 1.90 4.82 7.47
C SER A 79 2.61 4.30 8.71
N THR A 80 3.79 3.71 8.53
CA THR A 80 4.73 3.44 9.61
C THR A 80 4.97 4.76 10.31
N VAL A 81 4.30 4.97 11.45
CA VAL A 81 4.59 6.08 12.34
C VAL A 81 5.98 5.81 12.87
N ASN A 82 6.99 6.29 12.14
CA ASN A 82 8.36 6.25 12.60
C ASN A 82 8.39 6.92 13.97
N LYS A 83 8.99 6.20 14.91
CA LYS A 83 9.09 6.53 16.34
C LYS A 83 10.02 7.71 16.62
N ASP A 84 10.29 8.55 15.62
CA ASP A 84 10.78 9.90 15.84
C ASP A 84 9.59 10.76 16.23
N ALA A 85 9.45 10.93 17.54
CA ALA A 85 8.36 11.60 18.22
C ALA A 85 8.39 13.13 17.97
N LEU A 86 8.22 13.53 16.72
CA LEU A 86 7.73 14.86 16.37
C LEU A 86 6.34 15.02 17.00
N THR A 87 6.28 15.72 18.12
CA THR A 87 5.11 15.91 18.97
C THR A 87 4.64 17.35 18.87
N VAL A 88 3.34 17.53 19.03
CA VAL A 88 2.69 18.83 18.97
C VAL A 88 2.02 19.08 20.32
N TYR A 89 2.36 20.19 20.97
CA TYR A 89 1.96 20.49 22.34
C TYR A 89 1.79 22.00 22.56
N PRO A 90 0.97 22.45 23.53
CA PRO A 90 0.05 21.63 24.33
C PRO A 90 -1.14 21.17 23.49
N ASN A 91 -1.70 20.01 23.82
CA ASN A 91 -3.00 19.58 23.29
C ASN A 91 -3.86 19.17 24.50
N PRO A 92 -4.92 19.90 24.84
CA PRO A 92 -5.53 21.07 24.15
C PRO A 92 -4.74 22.38 24.25
N PHE A 93 -4.91 23.29 23.28
CA PHE A 93 -4.28 24.62 23.23
C PHE A 93 -5.32 25.75 23.19
N LYS A 94 -4.90 27.00 23.46
CA LYS A 94 -5.71 28.22 23.27
C LYS A 94 -5.27 28.98 22.01
N ASP A 95 -4.12 29.63 22.08
CA ASP A 95 -3.64 30.53 21.01
C ASP A 95 -2.37 30.03 20.33
N ILE A 96 -1.49 29.36 21.08
CA ILE A 96 -0.16 28.97 20.61
C ILE A 96 -0.03 27.45 20.66
N LEU A 97 0.41 26.87 19.55
CA LEU A 97 0.73 25.46 19.42
C LEU A 97 2.21 25.31 19.06
N ARG A 98 2.93 24.43 19.76
CA ARG A 98 4.38 24.21 19.60
C ARG A 98 4.66 22.85 18.98
N ILE A 99 5.75 22.77 18.25
CA ILE A 99 6.24 21.54 17.60
C ILE A 99 7.63 21.22 18.17
N SER A 100 7.88 19.96 18.54
CA SER A 100 9.13 19.55 19.21
C SER A 100 10.39 19.70 18.34
N ASP A 101 10.30 19.48 17.03
CA ASP A 101 11.41 19.70 16.09
C ASP A 101 10.91 20.17 14.71
N VAL A 102 11.52 21.21 14.16
CA VAL A 102 11.16 21.74 12.83
C VAL A 102 12.27 21.60 11.80
N LYS A 103 13.41 20.97 12.14
CA LYS A 103 14.59 20.87 11.27
C LYS A 103 14.30 20.30 9.88
N ASN A 104 13.37 19.35 9.80
CA ASN A 104 13.01 18.66 8.56
C ASN A 104 11.62 19.04 8.04
N VAL A 105 10.95 20.03 8.63
CA VAL A 105 9.62 20.48 8.20
C VAL A 105 9.77 21.49 7.08
N LYS A 106 9.09 21.24 5.94
CA LYS A 106 9.02 22.12 4.77
C LYS A 106 7.88 23.12 4.88
N SER A 107 6.71 22.65 5.30
CA SER A 107 5.52 23.49 5.48
C SER A 107 4.56 22.87 6.48
N ILE A 108 3.73 23.72 7.08
CA ILE A 108 2.74 23.34 8.08
C ILE A 108 1.37 23.76 7.57
N SER A 109 0.45 22.81 7.53
CA SER A 109 -0.94 23.03 7.13
C SER A 109 -1.88 22.71 8.27
N ILE A 110 -2.86 23.56 8.51
CA ILE A 110 -3.92 23.35 9.48
C ILE A 110 -5.21 23.16 8.70
N SER A 111 -5.93 22.07 8.96
CA SER A 111 -7.27 21.80 8.43
C SER A 111 -8.29 21.56 9.53
N ASP A 112 -9.56 21.87 9.22
CA ASP A 112 -10.70 21.59 10.10
C ASP A 112 -11.23 20.15 9.91
N VAL A 113 -12.26 19.78 10.66
CA VAL A 113 -12.90 18.44 10.58
C VAL A 113 -13.53 18.15 9.21
N SER A 114 -13.81 19.17 8.40
CA SER A 114 -14.32 19.00 7.04
C SER A 114 -13.22 18.77 6.01
N GLY A 115 -11.95 18.78 6.44
CA GLY A 115 -10.77 18.68 5.56
C GLY A 115 -10.43 20.00 4.87
N ARG A 116 -11.17 21.09 5.15
CA ARG A 116 -10.86 22.41 4.59
C ARG A 116 -9.59 22.94 5.23
N GLN A 117 -8.62 23.30 4.39
CA GLN A 117 -7.39 23.95 4.83
C GLN A 117 -7.70 25.36 5.32
N VAL A 118 -7.49 25.61 6.62
CA VAL A 118 -7.79 26.89 7.27
C VAL A 118 -6.58 27.81 7.32
N LYS A 119 -5.36 27.26 7.34
CA LYS A 119 -4.13 28.06 7.39
C LYS A 119 -2.93 27.26 6.91
N THR A 120 -2.00 27.95 6.26
CA THR A 120 -0.69 27.41 5.88
C THR A 120 0.38 28.31 6.46
N LEU A 121 1.37 27.72 7.12
CA LEU A 121 2.44 28.43 7.81
C LEU A 121 3.79 27.87 7.34
N ALA A 122 4.79 28.77 7.35
CA ALA A 122 6.17 28.37 7.21
C ALA A 122 6.62 27.53 8.43
N PRO A 123 7.68 26.73 8.31
CA PRO A 123 8.24 25.95 9.41
C PRO A 123 8.61 26.86 10.59
N ALA A 124 7.90 26.72 11.70
CA ALA A 124 8.14 27.48 12.92
C ALA A 124 7.87 26.59 14.14
N ALA A 125 8.71 26.70 15.16
CA ALA A 125 8.55 25.93 16.41
C ALA A 125 7.32 26.38 17.22
N GLU A 126 6.84 27.60 16.96
CA GLU A 126 5.65 28.17 17.56
C GLU A 126 4.68 28.62 16.47
N LEU A 127 3.44 28.16 16.57
CA LEU A 127 2.37 28.48 15.64
C LEU A 127 1.31 29.31 16.35
N ASN A 128 1.11 30.54 15.87
CA ASN A 128 0.03 31.39 16.35
C ASN A 128 -1.27 31.09 15.59
N LEU A 129 -2.21 30.50 16.32
CA LEU A 129 -3.51 30.03 15.87
C LEU A 129 -4.67 30.74 16.60
N SER A 130 -4.42 31.92 17.18
CA SER A 130 -5.44 32.72 17.89
C SER A 130 -6.66 33.02 17.02
N SER A 131 -6.46 33.23 15.72
CA SER A 131 -7.50 33.52 14.74
C SER A 131 -8.47 32.36 14.45
N LEU A 132 -8.18 31.15 14.92
CA LEU A 132 -9.07 29.99 14.74
C LEU A 132 -10.13 29.96 15.85
N ASN A 133 -11.33 29.47 15.53
CA ASN A 133 -12.36 29.22 16.54
C ASN A 133 -12.01 27.98 17.38
N SER A 134 -12.65 27.81 18.53
CA SER A 134 -12.52 26.59 19.33
C SER A 134 -13.07 25.38 18.55
N GLY A 135 -12.33 24.28 18.54
CA GLY A 135 -12.66 23.12 17.71
C GLY A 135 -11.52 22.13 17.55
N LEU A 136 -11.82 21.03 16.85
CA LEU A 136 -10.83 20.02 16.48
C LEU A 136 -10.18 20.39 15.15
N TYR A 137 -8.85 20.37 15.12
CA TYR A 137 -8.04 20.63 13.94
C TYR A 137 -7.06 19.50 13.69
N MET A 138 -6.72 19.29 12.42
CA MET A 138 -5.61 18.45 12.00
C MET A 138 -4.44 19.35 11.61
N VAL A 139 -3.29 19.13 12.23
CA VAL A 139 -2.04 19.79 11.91
C VAL A 139 -1.20 18.83 11.10
N THR A 140 -1.01 19.16 9.83
CA THR A 140 -0.28 18.36 8.86
C THR A 140 1.07 19.00 8.60
N LEU A 141 2.13 18.26 8.90
CA LEU A 141 3.53 18.64 8.71
C LEU A 141 4.03 17.97 7.43
N HIS A 142 4.38 18.78 6.44
CA HIS A 142 5.02 18.30 5.22
C HIS A 142 6.53 18.38 5.41
N MET A 143 7.21 17.25 5.30
CA MET A 143 8.65 17.16 5.55
C MET A 143 9.45 17.37 4.25
N ASN A 144 10.73 17.69 4.36
CA ASN A 144 11.63 17.90 3.21
C ASN A 144 11.86 16.62 2.39
N ASP A 145 11.75 15.44 3.01
CA ASP A 145 11.87 14.13 2.36
C ASP A 145 10.57 13.68 1.63
N GLY A 146 9.53 14.50 1.66
CA GLY A 146 8.22 14.19 1.08
C GLY A 146 7.28 13.42 2.00
N SER A 147 7.73 12.99 3.19
CA SER A 147 6.86 12.39 4.20
C SER A 147 5.89 13.42 4.78
N VAL A 148 4.73 12.95 5.22
CA VAL A 148 3.68 13.80 5.81
C VAL A 148 3.29 13.25 7.17
N LYS A 149 3.33 14.11 8.20
CA LYS A 149 2.92 13.75 9.57
C LYS A 149 1.69 14.55 9.98
N THR A 150 0.60 13.88 10.32
CA THR A 150 -0.64 14.52 10.76
C THR A 150 -0.86 14.30 12.25
N VAL A 151 -1.12 15.38 12.99
CA VAL A 151 -1.40 15.35 14.43
C VAL A 151 -2.74 16.03 14.70
N LYS A 152 -3.57 15.41 15.54
CA LYS A 152 -4.84 15.99 15.99
C LYS A 152 -4.58 16.99 17.11
N ALA A 153 -5.13 18.20 17.00
CA ALA A 153 -5.00 19.25 18.00
C ALA A 153 -6.37 19.84 18.33
N ILE A 154 -6.66 20.03 19.62
CA ILE A 154 -7.93 20.56 20.10
C ILE A 154 -7.72 21.98 20.59
N LYS A 155 -8.42 22.95 19.99
CA LYS A 155 -8.45 24.33 20.45
C LYS A 155 -9.61 24.55 21.43
N LYS A 156 -9.31 25.12 22.60
CA LYS A 156 -10.28 25.57 23.61
C LYS A 156 -10.59 27.05 23.46
#